data_AF-K9HTQ0-F1
#
_entry.id   AF-K9HTQ0-F1
#
_cell.length_a   1.000
_cell.length_b   1.000
_cell.length_c   1.000
_cell.angle_alpha   90.00
_cell.angle_beta   90.00
_cell.angle_gamma   90.00
#
_symmetry.space_group_name_H-M   'P 1'
#
loop_
_entity.id
_entity.type
_entity.pdbx_description
1 polymer ?
#
loop_
_entity_poly.entity_id
_entity_poly.type
_entity_poly.pdbx_seq_one_letter_code
_entity_poly.pdbx_strand_id
1 'polypeptide(L)'
;MQFHDLDDAAYAAMRDTVIKVLENPFLARGQQAELYGNIYDVLGNPTVGYGYDLTQHDMDAITQSLTKAFDGAGEDTMLAMALEKIGAWKAGSLSARDPCAWRPKTPLLDDARATRLLSEMVEAMYEPALDSALARRCPGVTVPRSRERAALVSLVFNGGPGMVGPGLGAALAAGNRAECWWQIRWASNGGNSAGIATRRAYEGTLFGLYDDPRAVPPAEAAQVDAMDKAHADRLKALNARFADAAASADRNYPELLGYLPEGRVPTLDDALAPAQATA
;
A
#
# COMPACT_ATOMS: atom_id res chain seq x y z
N MET A 1 2.76 -8.10 21.03
CA MET A 1 2.09 -8.52 19.78
C MET A 1 3.00 -9.43 19.00
N GLN A 2 2.44 -10.44 18.36
CA GLN A 2 3.15 -11.35 17.46
C GLN A 2 3.07 -10.85 16.01
N PHE A 3 4.19 -10.90 15.28
CA PHE A 3 4.21 -10.66 13.84
C PHE A 3 4.15 -11.99 13.09
N HIS A 4 3.51 -11.98 11.92
CA HIS A 4 3.39 -13.17 11.09
C HIS A 4 4.50 -13.16 10.05
N ASP A 5 5.67 -13.60 10.51
CA ASP A 5 6.90 -13.61 9.72
C ASP A 5 6.72 -14.39 8.41
N LEU A 6 7.27 -13.82 7.36
CA LEU A 6 7.35 -14.38 6.02
C LEU A 6 8.82 -14.49 5.64
N ASP A 7 9.16 -15.49 4.84
CA ASP A 7 10.45 -15.47 4.17
C ASP A 7 10.55 -14.29 3.20
N ASP A 8 11.77 -13.95 2.80
CA ASP A 8 12.06 -12.79 1.96
C ASP A 8 11.28 -12.79 0.64
N ALA A 9 11.14 -13.96 0.01
CA ALA A 9 10.48 -14.09 -1.28
C ALA A 9 8.95 -13.94 -1.13
N ALA A 10 8.37 -14.60 -0.12
CA ALA A 10 6.95 -14.50 0.21
C ALA A 10 6.56 -13.08 0.63
N TYR A 11 7.42 -12.41 1.41
CA TYR A 11 7.23 -11.03 1.81
C TYR A 11 7.23 -10.08 0.60
N ALA A 12 8.27 -10.14 -0.25
CA ALA A 12 8.37 -9.29 -1.43
C ALA A 12 7.16 -9.52 -2.37
N ALA A 13 6.81 -10.79 -2.62
CA ALA A 13 5.65 -11.14 -3.45
C ALA A 13 4.33 -10.59 -2.89
N MET A 14 4.08 -10.74 -1.59
CA MET A 14 2.88 -10.21 -0.94
C MET A 14 2.86 -8.68 -0.99
N ARG A 15 3.93 -8.03 -0.54
CA ARG A 15 4.05 -6.57 -0.48
C ARG A 15 3.83 -5.94 -1.86
N ASP A 16 4.51 -6.45 -2.87
CA ASP A 16 4.43 -5.90 -4.23
C ASP A 16 3.04 -6.16 -4.84
N THR A 17 2.43 -7.33 -4.56
CA THR A 17 1.06 -7.63 -4.99
C THR A 17 0.03 -6.71 -4.34
N VAL A 18 0.15 -6.47 -3.02
CA VAL A 18 -0.71 -5.56 -2.28
C VAL A 18 -0.62 -4.15 -2.88
N ILE A 19 0.58 -3.61 -3.05
CA ILE A 19 0.76 -2.25 -3.57
C ILE A 19 0.24 -2.18 -5.01
N LYS A 20 0.62 -3.10 -5.90
CA LYS A 20 0.25 -3.00 -7.31
C LYS A 20 -1.26 -3.04 -7.55
N VAL A 21 -1.99 -3.88 -6.82
CA VAL A 21 -3.46 -3.97 -6.92
C VAL A 21 -4.14 -2.72 -6.36
N LEU A 22 -3.58 -2.11 -5.30
CA LEU A 22 -4.13 -0.90 -4.71
C LEU A 22 -3.83 0.37 -5.52
N GLU A 23 -2.68 0.42 -6.22
CA GLU A 23 -2.26 1.61 -7.00
C GLU A 23 -2.76 1.59 -8.44
N ASN A 24 -2.69 0.44 -9.12
CA ASN A 24 -3.11 0.32 -10.52
C ASN A 24 -3.68 -1.07 -10.81
N PRO A 25 -4.92 -1.35 -10.37
CA PRO A 25 -5.55 -2.66 -10.52
C PRO A 25 -5.74 -3.07 -11.99
N PHE A 26 -5.84 -2.11 -12.92
CA PHE A 26 -5.95 -2.42 -14.34
C PHE A 26 -4.65 -3.00 -14.88
N LEU A 27 -3.51 -2.34 -14.64
CA LEU A 27 -2.21 -2.87 -15.06
C LEU A 27 -1.89 -4.20 -14.36
N ALA A 28 -2.19 -4.32 -13.06
CA ALA A 28 -2.00 -5.56 -12.30
C ALA A 28 -2.79 -6.75 -12.86
N ARG A 29 -3.92 -6.49 -13.54
CA ARG A 29 -4.76 -7.50 -14.20
C ARG A 29 -4.45 -7.67 -15.69
N GLY A 30 -3.45 -6.95 -16.21
CA GLY A 30 -3.18 -6.89 -17.65
C GLY A 30 -4.32 -6.25 -18.47
N GLN A 31 -5.21 -5.50 -17.83
CA GLN A 31 -6.32 -4.82 -18.46
C GLN A 31 -5.89 -3.42 -18.92
N GLN A 32 -6.23 -3.04 -20.15
CA GLN A 32 -5.89 -1.74 -20.73
C GLN A 32 -4.39 -1.40 -20.56
N ALA A 33 -3.52 -2.39 -20.78
CA ALA A 33 -2.07 -2.24 -20.59
C ALA A 33 -1.49 -1.13 -21.50
N GLU A 34 -2.07 -0.91 -22.68
CA GLU A 34 -1.74 0.18 -23.59
C GLU A 34 -2.05 1.58 -23.01
N LEU A 35 -2.91 1.67 -22.01
CA LEU A 35 -3.19 2.90 -21.28
C LEU A 35 -2.33 2.98 -20.02
N TYR A 36 -2.41 1.96 -19.17
CA TYR A 36 -1.86 2.00 -17.81
C TYR A 36 -0.41 1.53 -17.68
N GLY A 37 0.11 0.86 -18.70
CA GLY A 37 1.53 0.47 -18.81
C GLY A 37 2.40 1.55 -19.44
N ASN A 38 1.80 2.61 -20.00
CA ASN A 38 2.50 3.75 -20.57
C ASN A 38 2.59 4.91 -19.56
N ILE A 39 3.25 6.01 -19.95
CA ILE A 39 3.27 7.23 -19.13
C ILE A 39 1.89 7.88 -19.18
N TYR A 40 1.26 8.06 -18.03
CA TYR A 40 -0.05 8.71 -17.92
C TYR A 40 -0.01 9.88 -16.95
N ASP A 41 -0.97 10.78 -17.12
CA ASP A 41 -1.10 11.98 -16.31
C ASP A 41 -1.89 11.66 -15.04
N VAL A 42 -1.26 11.82 -13.88
CA VAL A 42 -1.92 11.76 -12.56
C VAL A 42 -1.96 13.16 -11.99
N LEU A 43 -3.08 13.86 -12.19
CA LEU A 43 -3.32 15.20 -11.65
C LEU A 43 -2.26 16.24 -12.05
N GLY A 44 -1.67 16.12 -13.24
CA GLY A 44 -0.60 16.98 -13.73
C GLY A 44 0.80 16.36 -13.68
N ASN A 45 0.94 15.17 -13.08
CA ASN A 45 2.23 14.50 -12.89
C ASN A 45 2.38 13.32 -13.86
N PRO A 46 3.35 13.37 -14.80
CA PRO A 46 3.72 12.20 -15.60
C PRO A 46 4.16 11.04 -14.72
N THR A 47 3.40 9.95 -14.77
CA THR A 47 3.56 8.77 -13.89
C THR A 47 3.57 7.51 -14.74
N VAL A 48 4.30 6.48 -14.32
CA VAL A 48 4.34 5.18 -15.00
C VAL A 48 4.22 4.02 -14.01
N GLY A 49 3.70 2.89 -14.48
CA GLY A 49 3.57 1.66 -13.68
C GLY A 49 2.62 1.83 -12.50
N TYR A 50 3.06 1.41 -11.32
CA TYR A 50 2.30 1.43 -10.05
C TYR A 50 2.54 2.69 -9.23
N GLY A 51 2.72 3.85 -9.88
CA GLY A 51 2.88 5.13 -9.19
C GLY A 51 4.29 5.70 -9.17
N TYR A 52 5.14 5.35 -10.14
CA TYR A 52 6.44 6.02 -10.30
C TYR A 52 6.24 7.42 -10.87
N ASP A 53 6.10 8.41 -9.98
CA ASP A 53 5.93 9.82 -10.32
C ASP A 53 7.26 10.39 -10.83
N LEU A 54 7.33 10.58 -12.15
CA LEU A 54 8.55 11.06 -12.81
C LEU A 54 8.90 12.48 -12.37
N THR A 55 8.00 13.26 -11.76
CA THR A 55 8.31 14.60 -11.26
C THR A 55 9.24 14.58 -10.05
N GLN A 56 9.22 13.50 -9.26
CA GLN A 56 9.98 13.36 -8.01
C GLN A 56 11.43 12.92 -8.21
N HIS A 57 11.82 12.59 -9.44
CA HIS A 57 13.14 12.03 -9.78
C HIS A 57 13.86 12.86 -10.83
N ASP A 58 15.19 12.92 -10.76
CA ASP A 58 16.01 13.47 -11.84
C ASP A 58 16.16 12.45 -12.99
N MET A 59 16.77 12.88 -14.10
CA MET A 59 16.93 12.02 -15.28
C MET A 59 17.84 10.82 -15.05
N ASP A 60 18.83 10.94 -14.17
CA ASP A 60 19.78 9.86 -13.89
C ASP A 60 19.09 8.74 -13.10
N ALA A 61 18.32 9.11 -12.06
CA ALA A 61 17.50 8.18 -11.30
C ALA A 61 16.44 7.51 -12.18
N ILE A 62 15.74 8.29 -13.02
CA ILE A 62 14.74 7.73 -13.97
C ILE A 62 15.37 6.72 -14.92
N THR A 63 16.52 7.07 -15.51
CA THR A 63 17.24 6.19 -16.44
C THR A 63 17.64 4.90 -15.74
N GLN A 64 18.23 5.00 -14.54
CA GLN A 64 18.66 3.83 -13.79
C GLN A 64 17.49 2.90 -13.44
N SER A 65 16.39 3.43 -12.89
CA SER A 65 15.23 2.63 -12.47
C SER A 65 14.53 1.99 -13.68
N LEU A 66 14.34 2.72 -14.78
CA LEU A 66 13.73 2.17 -15.99
C LEU A 66 14.63 1.13 -16.67
N THR A 67 15.96 1.34 -16.75
CA THR A 67 16.87 0.32 -17.28
C THR A 67 16.82 -0.97 -16.45
N LYS A 68 16.76 -0.89 -15.11
CA LYS A 68 16.59 -2.06 -14.25
C LYS A 68 15.25 -2.77 -14.51
N ALA A 69 14.17 -2.02 -14.71
CA ALA A 69 12.86 -2.59 -15.04
C ALA A 69 12.87 -3.40 -16.35
N PHE A 70 13.79 -3.08 -17.27
CA PHE A 70 14.05 -3.80 -18.51
C PHE A 70 15.14 -4.88 -18.39
N ASP A 71 15.40 -5.39 -17.18
CA ASP A 71 16.44 -6.41 -16.92
C ASP A 71 17.84 -5.98 -17.38
N GLY A 72 18.11 -4.67 -17.37
CA GLY A 72 19.38 -4.11 -17.83
C GLY A 72 19.53 -4.00 -19.34
N ALA A 73 18.48 -4.30 -20.13
CA ALA A 73 18.49 -4.18 -21.58
C ALA A 73 18.43 -2.71 -22.04
N GLY A 74 19.53 -1.97 -21.86
CA GLY A 74 19.66 -0.56 -22.25
C GLY A 74 19.51 -0.26 -23.74
N GLU A 75 19.44 -1.29 -24.59
CA GLU A 75 19.23 -1.18 -26.05
C GLU A 75 17.77 -1.42 -26.47
N ASP A 76 16.84 -1.61 -25.53
CA ASP A 76 15.42 -1.73 -25.85
C ASP A 76 14.90 -0.44 -26.51
N THR A 77 14.40 -0.56 -27.74
CA THR A 77 13.95 0.58 -28.53
C THR A 77 12.80 1.34 -27.85
N MET A 78 11.91 0.63 -27.14
CA MET A 78 10.81 1.27 -26.41
C MET A 78 11.32 2.07 -25.22
N LEU A 79 12.29 1.51 -24.48
CA LEU A 79 12.95 2.22 -23.38
C LEU A 79 13.67 3.48 -23.87
N ALA A 80 14.44 3.37 -24.95
CA ALA A 80 15.16 4.51 -25.53
C ALA A 80 14.20 5.64 -25.94
N MET A 81 13.10 5.31 -26.62
CA MET A 81 12.07 6.28 -27.00
C MET A 81 11.39 6.93 -25.78
N ALA A 82 11.14 6.17 -24.72
CA ALA A 82 10.58 6.71 -23.48
C ALA A 82 11.54 7.70 -22.82
N LEU A 83 12.81 7.32 -22.67
CA LEU A 83 13.85 8.15 -22.05
C LEU A 83 14.10 9.44 -22.85
N GLU A 84 14.04 9.39 -24.18
CA GLU A 84 14.13 10.58 -25.03
C GLU A 84 12.99 11.58 -24.72
N LYS A 85 11.75 11.10 -24.64
CA LYS A 85 10.57 11.93 -24.35
C LYS A 85 10.60 12.50 -22.94
N ILE A 86 10.94 11.67 -21.95
CA ILE A 86 11.06 12.10 -20.56
C ILE A 86 12.18 13.12 -20.44
N GLY A 87 13.33 12.89 -21.09
CA GLY A 87 14.47 13.81 -21.12
C GLY A 87 14.11 15.16 -21.74
N ALA A 88 13.44 15.16 -22.90
CA ALA A 88 12.99 16.37 -23.56
C ALA A 88 11.98 17.15 -22.70
N TRP A 89 11.10 16.47 -21.98
CA TRP A 89 10.21 17.11 -20.99
C TRP A 89 10.97 17.69 -19.80
N LYS A 90 11.90 16.94 -19.19
CA LYS A 90 12.73 17.40 -18.07
C LYS A 90 13.62 18.58 -18.44
N ALA A 91 14.06 18.66 -19.70
CA ALA A 91 14.82 19.79 -20.23
C ALA A 91 13.95 21.01 -20.57
N GLY A 92 12.62 20.91 -20.48
CA GLY A 92 11.68 21.99 -20.80
C GLY A 92 11.35 22.15 -22.28
N SER A 93 11.85 21.27 -23.14
CA SER A 93 11.55 21.26 -24.59
C SER A 93 10.16 20.69 -24.89
N LEU A 94 9.60 19.90 -23.98
CA LEU A 94 8.24 19.38 -24.03
C LEU A 94 7.46 19.75 -22.77
N SER A 95 6.14 19.79 -22.89
CA SER A 95 5.23 19.87 -21.75
C SER A 95 5.00 18.50 -21.12
N ALA A 96 4.46 18.44 -19.91
CA ALA A 96 4.06 17.17 -19.28
C ALA A 96 3.03 16.38 -20.11
N ARG A 97 2.25 17.04 -20.96
CA ARG A 97 1.26 16.38 -21.83
C ARG A 97 1.89 15.54 -22.92
N ASP A 98 3.09 15.87 -23.37
CA ASP A 98 3.73 15.20 -24.51
C ASP A 98 4.17 13.76 -24.19
N PRO A 99 4.93 13.46 -23.11
CA PRO A 99 5.19 12.08 -22.71
C PRO A 99 3.88 11.36 -22.33
N CYS A 100 2.93 12.06 -21.71
CA CYS A 100 1.61 11.52 -21.37
C CYS A 100 0.67 11.33 -22.55
N ALA A 101 0.95 11.84 -23.75
CA ALA A 101 0.17 11.60 -24.96
C ALA A 101 0.80 10.51 -25.84
N TRP A 102 2.04 10.12 -25.53
CA TRP A 102 2.71 9.03 -26.21
C TRP A 102 2.08 7.68 -25.82
N ARG A 103 1.43 7.05 -26.79
CA ARG A 103 0.67 5.81 -26.63
C ARG A 103 1.14 4.75 -27.63
N PRO A 104 2.32 4.15 -27.42
CA PRO A 104 2.76 3.04 -28.25
C PRO A 104 1.79 1.87 -28.12
N LYS A 105 1.60 1.12 -29.22
CA LYS A 105 0.72 -0.06 -29.27
C LYS A 105 1.21 -1.17 -28.33
N THR A 106 2.52 -1.39 -28.29
CA THR A 106 3.15 -2.20 -27.26
C THR A 106 3.41 -1.29 -26.06
N PRO A 107 2.90 -1.61 -24.86
CA PRO A 107 3.08 -0.75 -23.71
C PRO A 107 4.55 -0.68 -23.28
N LEU A 108 4.95 0.46 -22.75
CA LEU A 108 6.27 0.67 -22.15
C LEU A 108 6.54 -0.38 -21.05
N LEU A 109 5.63 -0.48 -20.08
CA LEU A 109 5.68 -1.48 -19.02
C LEU A 109 4.49 -2.45 -19.14
N ASP A 110 4.78 -3.74 -19.20
CA ASP A 110 3.81 -4.77 -18.83
C ASP A 110 3.84 -4.98 -17.30
N ASP A 111 3.00 -5.88 -16.78
CA ASP A 111 2.94 -6.20 -15.34
C ASP A 111 4.32 -6.64 -14.80
N ALA A 112 5.10 -7.40 -15.57
CA ALA A 112 6.41 -7.89 -15.12
C ALA A 112 7.43 -6.75 -14.99
N ARG A 113 7.56 -5.89 -16.01
CA ARG A 113 8.45 -4.73 -15.97
C ARG A 113 8.01 -3.72 -14.92
N ALA A 114 6.71 -3.45 -14.82
CA ALA A 114 6.17 -2.54 -13.80
C ALA A 114 6.38 -3.08 -12.39
N THR A 115 6.28 -4.40 -12.18
CA THR A 115 6.56 -5.03 -10.89
C THR A 115 8.02 -4.86 -10.53
N ARG A 116 8.96 -5.07 -11.46
CA ARG A 116 10.39 -4.83 -11.19
C ARG A 116 10.70 -3.38 -10.82
N LEU A 117 10.08 -2.42 -11.53
CA LEU A 117 10.20 -1.00 -11.19
C LEU A 117 9.67 -0.74 -9.77
N LEU A 118 8.50 -1.27 -9.44
CA LEU A 118 7.91 -1.15 -8.11
C LEU A 118 8.80 -1.77 -7.02
N SER A 119 9.26 -3.00 -7.19
CA SER A 119 10.13 -3.67 -6.21
C SER A 119 11.39 -2.85 -5.93
N GLU A 120 12.00 -2.29 -6.99
CA GLU A 120 13.19 -1.44 -6.86
C GLU A 120 12.91 -0.18 -6.05
N MET A 121 11.83 0.53 -6.37
CA MET A 121 11.42 1.71 -5.62
C MET A 121 11.12 1.40 -4.16
N VAL A 122 10.40 0.31 -3.90
CA VAL A 122 9.98 -0.06 -2.55
C VAL A 122 11.20 -0.38 -1.69
N GLU A 123 12.13 -1.19 -2.18
CA GLU A 123 13.37 -1.52 -1.47
C GLU A 123 14.28 -0.29 -1.28
N ALA A 124 14.40 0.58 -2.29
CA ALA A 124 15.30 1.72 -2.23
C ALA A 124 14.76 2.90 -1.42
N MET A 125 13.44 3.07 -1.33
CA MET A 125 12.83 4.28 -0.80
C MET A 125 11.81 4.02 0.32
N TYR A 126 10.84 3.13 0.09
CA TYR A 126 9.69 3.01 0.98
C TYR A 126 9.95 2.13 2.20
N GLU A 127 10.75 1.06 2.05
CA GLU A 127 11.24 0.25 3.18
C GLU A 127 12.14 1.10 4.11
N PRO A 128 13.17 1.82 3.62
CA PRO A 128 13.93 2.76 4.45
C PRO A 128 13.09 3.88 5.05
N ALA A 129 12.08 4.38 4.33
CA ALA A 129 11.19 5.41 4.85
C ALA A 129 10.33 4.88 6.00
N LEU A 130 9.82 3.64 5.90
CA LEU A 130 9.13 2.95 6.99
C LEU A 130 10.07 2.77 8.19
N ASP A 131 11.28 2.25 7.99
CA ASP A 131 12.24 2.04 9.07
C ASP A 131 12.59 3.35 9.78
N SER A 132 12.79 4.43 9.02
CA SER A 132 13.03 5.77 9.55
C SER A 132 11.84 6.31 10.36
N ALA A 133 10.61 5.99 9.94
CA ALA A 133 9.41 6.38 10.66
C ALA A 133 9.26 5.57 11.96
N LEU A 134 9.50 4.26 11.92
CA LEU A 134 9.48 3.37 13.09
C LEU A 134 10.54 3.78 14.11
N ALA A 135 11.79 3.99 13.68
CA ALA A 135 12.87 4.42 14.56
C ALA A 135 12.57 5.75 15.28
N ARG A 136 11.84 6.65 14.61
CA ARG A 136 11.43 7.95 15.18
C ARG A 136 10.26 7.85 16.14
N ARG A 137 9.28 6.98 15.84
CA ARG A 137 7.97 6.96 16.50
C ARG A 137 7.85 5.90 17.58
N CYS A 138 8.58 4.80 17.44
CA CYS A 138 8.58 3.66 18.34
C CYS A 138 9.99 3.07 18.40
N PRO A 139 10.98 3.81 18.93
CA PRO A 139 12.37 3.34 19.00
C PRO A 139 12.44 2.01 19.75
N GLY A 140 13.19 1.06 19.19
CA GLY A 140 13.33 -0.30 19.73
C GLY A 140 12.28 -1.30 19.25
N VAL A 141 11.26 -0.86 18.51
CA VAL A 141 10.34 -1.78 17.81
C VAL A 141 10.92 -2.13 16.44
N THR A 142 11.14 -3.41 16.22
CA THR A 142 11.45 -3.97 14.90
C THR A 142 10.21 -4.68 14.37
N VAL A 143 9.75 -4.29 13.18
CA VAL A 143 8.71 -5.01 12.45
C VAL A 143 9.40 -5.87 11.39
N PRO A 144 9.46 -7.21 11.56
CA PRO A 144 10.13 -8.10 10.62
C PRO A 144 9.35 -8.17 9.30
N ARG A 145 9.96 -8.79 8.29
CA ARG A 145 9.27 -9.14 7.04
C ARG A 145 8.07 -10.04 7.37
N SER A 146 6.88 -9.46 7.28
CA SER A 146 5.64 -10.04 7.81
C SER A 146 4.44 -9.43 7.08
N ARG A 147 3.24 -10.01 7.23
CA ARG A 147 2.02 -9.40 6.67
C ARG A 147 1.77 -7.99 7.22
N GLU A 148 2.10 -7.78 8.51
CA GLU A 148 1.93 -6.50 9.18
C GLU A 148 2.85 -5.45 8.57
N ARG A 149 4.10 -5.83 8.28
CA ARG A 149 5.04 -4.95 7.58
C ARG A 149 4.53 -4.62 6.18
N ALA A 150 3.98 -5.59 5.44
CA ALA A 150 3.40 -5.33 4.12
C ALA A 150 2.24 -4.31 4.19
N ALA A 151 1.38 -4.40 5.21
CA ALA A 151 0.33 -3.40 5.45
C ALA A 151 0.93 -2.00 5.75
N LEU A 152 1.98 -1.94 6.58
CA LEU A 152 2.65 -0.67 6.92
C LEU A 152 3.40 -0.06 5.73
N VAL A 153 4.04 -0.87 4.88
CA VAL A 153 4.68 -0.38 3.65
C VAL A 153 3.62 0.12 2.67
N SER A 154 2.49 -0.58 2.49
CA SER A 154 1.37 -0.08 1.65
C SER A 154 0.83 1.26 2.15
N LEU A 155 0.72 1.40 3.47
CA LEU A 155 0.31 2.65 4.13
C LEU A 155 1.30 3.79 3.84
N VAL A 156 2.61 3.54 3.97
CA VAL A 156 3.68 4.50 3.68
C VAL A 156 3.79 4.80 2.19
N PHE A 157 3.55 3.82 1.31
CA PHE A 157 3.51 4.04 -0.14
C PHE A 157 2.40 5.01 -0.52
N ASN A 158 1.22 4.85 0.08
CA ASN A 158 0.05 5.68 -0.22
C ASN A 158 0.14 7.13 0.27
N GLY A 159 0.70 7.35 1.47
CA GLY A 159 0.63 8.65 2.15
C GLY A 159 1.96 9.15 2.71
N GLY A 160 3.06 8.47 2.42
CA GLY A 160 4.39 8.77 2.93
C GLY A 160 4.64 8.30 4.37
N PRO A 161 5.86 8.53 4.90
CA PRO A 161 6.27 8.05 6.23
C PRO A 161 5.47 8.68 7.38
N GLY A 162 4.81 9.82 7.13
CA GLY A 162 3.93 10.48 8.10
C GLY A 162 2.70 9.64 8.49
N MET A 163 2.35 8.64 7.68
CA MET A 163 1.25 7.72 7.99
C MET A 163 1.53 6.84 9.19
N VAL A 164 2.82 6.59 9.51
CA VAL A 164 3.23 6.12 10.84
C VAL A 164 3.25 7.34 11.78
N GLY A 165 2.05 7.77 12.15
CA GLY A 165 1.83 8.92 13.02
C GLY A 165 2.13 8.62 14.49
N PRO A 166 2.04 9.64 15.37
CA PRO A 166 2.25 9.45 16.82
C PRO A 166 1.37 8.37 17.44
N GLY A 167 0.10 8.26 17.03
CA GLY A 167 -0.83 7.26 17.55
C GLY A 167 -0.44 5.83 17.19
N LEU A 168 -0.20 5.56 15.90
CA LEU A 168 0.26 4.24 15.44
C LEU A 168 1.62 3.87 16.04
N GLY A 169 2.56 4.81 16.10
CA GLY A 169 3.85 4.58 16.75
C GLY A 169 3.72 4.22 18.23
N ALA A 170 2.92 4.98 18.99
CA ALA A 170 2.68 4.69 20.40
C ALA A 170 2.02 3.30 20.60
N ALA A 171 1.06 2.95 19.75
CA ALA A 171 0.41 1.64 19.78
C ALA A 171 1.38 0.48 19.49
N LEU A 172 2.25 0.64 18.48
CA LEU A 172 3.32 -0.31 18.16
C LEU A 172 4.30 -0.47 19.34
N ALA A 173 4.76 0.65 19.92
CA ALA A 173 5.66 0.64 21.07
C ALA A 173 5.05 -0.04 22.31
N ALA A 174 3.74 0.14 22.51
CA ALA A 174 3.00 -0.49 23.60
C ALA A 174 2.64 -1.97 23.32
N GLY A 175 2.88 -2.47 22.11
CA GLY A 175 2.40 -3.80 21.69
C GLY A 175 0.87 -3.92 21.70
N ASN A 176 0.14 -2.80 21.53
CA ASN A 176 -1.32 -2.75 21.52
C ASN A 176 -1.84 -2.95 20.10
N ARG A 177 -2.18 -4.19 19.76
CA ARG A 177 -2.58 -4.57 18.40
C ARG A 177 -3.92 -3.96 18.01
N ALA A 178 -4.86 -3.91 18.95
CA ALA A 178 -6.18 -3.32 18.72
C ALA A 178 -6.10 -1.84 18.36
N GLU A 179 -5.26 -1.09 19.07
CA GLU A 179 -5.04 0.33 18.75
C GLU A 179 -4.31 0.49 17.41
N CYS A 180 -3.32 -0.35 17.07
CA CYS A 180 -2.70 -0.32 15.74
C CYS A 180 -3.72 -0.52 14.62
N TRP A 181 -4.61 -1.51 14.77
CA TRP A 181 -5.68 -1.78 13.83
C TRP A 181 -6.60 -0.57 13.67
N TRP A 182 -6.99 0.08 14.76
CA TRP A 182 -7.82 1.29 14.73
C TRP A 182 -7.13 2.44 13.99
N GLN A 183 -5.84 2.67 14.29
CA GLN A 183 -5.05 3.72 13.68
C GLN A 183 -4.96 3.53 12.16
N ILE A 184 -4.71 2.29 11.71
CA ILE A 184 -4.60 1.94 10.29
C ILE A 184 -5.97 2.02 9.61
N ARG A 185 -6.97 1.30 10.13
CA ARG A 185 -8.26 1.14 9.45
C ARG A 185 -9.09 2.43 9.43
N TRP A 186 -9.03 3.21 10.50
CA TRP A 186 -9.94 4.33 10.72
C TRP A 186 -9.24 5.68 10.83
N ALA A 187 -8.27 5.80 11.73
CA ALA A 187 -7.67 7.11 12.03
C ALA A 187 -6.90 7.69 10.83
N SER A 188 -6.16 6.83 10.12
CA SER A 188 -5.33 7.21 8.98
C SER A 188 -6.11 7.73 7.77
N ASN A 189 -7.42 7.45 7.67
CA ASN A 189 -8.29 8.00 6.63
C ASN A 189 -8.62 9.48 6.87
N GLY A 190 -8.53 9.97 8.12
CA GLY A 190 -8.88 11.35 8.47
C GLY A 190 -10.34 11.76 8.22
N GLY A 191 -11.21 10.81 7.84
CA GLY A 191 -12.59 11.08 7.41
C GLY A 191 -12.69 11.67 5.99
N ASN A 192 -11.67 11.47 5.15
CA ASN A 192 -11.52 12.18 3.88
C ASN A 192 -12.39 11.60 2.75
N SER A 193 -12.23 10.31 2.40
CA SER A 193 -12.90 9.75 1.22
C SER A 193 -13.25 8.27 1.36
N ALA A 194 -14.27 7.84 0.60
CA ALA A 194 -14.69 6.44 0.55
C ALA A 194 -13.61 5.53 -0.06
N GLY A 195 -12.89 6.00 -1.09
CA GLY A 195 -11.81 5.22 -1.71
C GLY A 195 -10.67 4.92 -0.75
N ILE A 196 -10.24 5.92 0.05
CA ILE A 196 -9.23 5.70 1.09
C ILE A 196 -9.79 4.79 2.19
N ALA A 197 -11.05 4.97 2.61
CA ALA A 197 -11.69 4.08 3.59
C ALA A 197 -11.66 2.61 3.13
N THR A 198 -11.98 2.34 1.86
CA THR A 198 -11.89 1.00 1.26
C THR A 198 -10.48 0.43 1.32
N ARG A 199 -9.46 1.21 0.97
CA ARG A 199 -8.05 0.79 1.09
C ARG A 199 -7.65 0.50 2.53
N ARG A 200 -8.00 1.38 3.48
CA ARG A 200 -7.69 1.19 4.91
C ARG A 200 -8.45 0.02 5.53
N ALA A 201 -9.65 -0.30 5.05
CA ALA A 201 -10.37 -1.50 5.46
C ALA A 201 -9.56 -2.77 5.13
N TYR A 202 -9.00 -2.85 3.92
CA TYR A 202 -8.11 -3.93 3.53
C TYR A 202 -6.82 -3.94 4.35
N GLU A 203 -6.07 -2.83 4.38
CA GLU A 203 -4.78 -2.76 5.08
C GLU A 203 -4.88 -3.02 6.58
N GLY A 204 -5.94 -2.52 7.23
CA GLY A 204 -6.22 -2.83 8.64
C GLY A 204 -6.52 -4.31 8.85
N THR A 205 -7.19 -4.96 7.90
CA THR A 205 -7.44 -6.41 7.96
C THR A 205 -6.17 -7.22 7.69
N LEU A 206 -5.33 -6.77 6.75
CA LEU A 206 -4.03 -7.36 6.49
C LEU A 206 -3.10 -7.22 7.70
N PHE A 207 -3.12 -6.09 8.40
CA PHE A 207 -2.42 -5.95 9.68
C PHE A 207 -3.05 -6.85 10.75
N GLY A 208 -4.38 -6.91 10.83
CA GLY A 208 -5.12 -7.82 11.69
C GLY A 208 -5.37 -7.28 13.10
N LEU A 209 -6.60 -7.47 13.59
CA LEU A 209 -7.02 -7.04 14.95
C LEU A 209 -6.47 -7.96 16.06
N TYR A 210 -6.25 -9.23 15.73
CA TYR A 210 -5.81 -10.30 16.63
C TYR A 210 -4.52 -10.92 16.12
N ASP A 211 -3.77 -11.56 17.02
CA ASP A 211 -2.69 -12.44 16.60
C ASP A 211 -3.31 -13.69 15.89
N ASP A 212 -4.34 -14.31 16.46
CA ASP A 212 -5.20 -15.30 15.79
C ASP A 212 -6.69 -15.08 16.12
N PRO A 213 -7.55 -14.70 15.15
CA PRO A 213 -8.98 -14.48 15.40
C PRO A 213 -9.74 -15.75 15.82
N ARG A 214 -9.16 -16.94 15.63
CA ARG A 214 -9.78 -18.22 16.03
C ARG A 214 -9.47 -18.59 17.49
N ALA A 215 -8.52 -17.89 18.11
CA ALA A 215 -8.02 -18.19 19.44
C ALA A 215 -7.62 -16.90 20.17
N VAL A 216 -8.60 -16.05 20.49
CA VAL A 216 -8.36 -14.76 21.14
C VAL A 216 -8.11 -14.95 22.64
N PRO A 217 -6.93 -14.59 23.18
CA PRO A 217 -6.69 -14.65 24.62
C PRO A 217 -7.39 -13.48 25.35
N PRO A 218 -7.72 -13.62 26.66
CA PRO A 218 -8.38 -12.56 27.43
C PRO A 218 -7.65 -11.21 27.42
N ALA A 219 -6.32 -11.23 27.32
CA ALA A 219 -5.52 -10.01 27.24
C ALA A 219 -5.72 -9.25 25.92
N GLU A 220 -5.85 -9.95 24.79
CA GLU A 220 -6.18 -9.32 23.49
C GLU A 220 -7.63 -8.85 23.48
N ALA A 221 -8.56 -9.66 23.98
CA ALA A 221 -9.97 -9.25 24.11
C ALA A 221 -10.08 -7.96 24.94
N ALA A 222 -9.34 -7.84 26.04
CA ALA A 222 -9.31 -6.61 26.84
C ALA A 222 -8.71 -5.40 26.09
N GLN A 223 -7.73 -5.61 25.19
CA GLN A 223 -7.23 -4.52 24.33
C GLN A 223 -8.28 -4.07 23.32
N VAL A 224 -9.03 -5.01 22.72
CA VAL A 224 -10.13 -4.71 21.80
C VAL A 224 -11.24 -3.95 22.51
N ASP A 225 -11.67 -4.41 23.68
CA ASP A 225 -12.66 -3.73 24.52
C ASP A 225 -12.22 -2.31 24.90
N ALA A 226 -10.95 -2.14 25.27
CA ALA A 226 -10.42 -0.84 25.63
C ALA A 226 -10.37 0.11 24.43
N MET A 227 -9.96 -0.39 23.25
CA MET A 227 -9.94 0.37 22.00
C MET A 227 -11.36 0.76 21.56
N ASP A 228 -12.31 -0.18 21.59
CA ASP A 228 -13.70 0.07 21.22
C ASP A 228 -14.32 1.13 22.13
N LYS A 229 -14.15 1.02 23.45
CA LYS A 229 -14.62 2.04 24.41
C LYS A 229 -13.96 3.40 24.20
N ALA A 230 -12.64 3.43 23.97
CA ALA A 230 -11.92 4.68 23.78
C ALA A 230 -12.35 5.44 22.50
N HIS A 231 -12.79 4.71 21.47
CA HIS A 231 -13.12 5.28 20.17
C HIS A 231 -14.59 5.10 19.76
N ALA A 232 -15.47 4.70 20.67
CA ALA A 232 -16.85 4.27 20.38
C ALA A 232 -17.61 5.25 19.47
N ASP A 233 -17.61 6.54 19.81
CA ASP A 233 -18.29 7.58 19.02
C ASP A 233 -17.71 7.71 17.61
N ARG A 234 -16.38 7.63 17.49
CA ARG A 234 -15.69 7.72 16.21
C ARG A 234 -15.89 6.47 15.37
N LEU A 235 -15.80 5.29 15.97
CA LEU A 235 -16.07 4.01 15.31
C LEU A 235 -17.51 4.00 14.77
N LYS A 236 -18.49 4.37 15.59
CA LYS A 236 -19.89 4.48 15.16
C LYS A 236 -20.05 5.44 14.00
N ALA A 237 -19.49 6.65 14.09
CA ALA A 237 -19.61 7.65 13.03
C ALA A 237 -18.92 7.24 11.72
N LEU A 238 -17.70 6.71 11.79
CA LEU A 238 -16.93 6.29 10.61
C LEU A 238 -17.50 5.02 9.98
N ASN A 239 -17.97 4.06 10.80
CA ASN A 239 -18.62 2.85 10.31
C ASN A 239 -19.92 3.19 9.57
N ALA A 240 -20.75 4.09 10.12
CA ALA A 240 -21.95 4.55 9.44
C ALA A 240 -21.62 5.29 8.13
N ARG A 241 -20.58 6.14 8.14
CA ARG A 241 -20.17 6.92 6.97
C ARG A 241 -19.57 6.05 5.85
N PHE A 242 -18.88 4.97 6.21
CA PHE A 242 -18.12 4.12 5.30
C PHE A 242 -18.58 2.66 5.39
N ALA A 243 -19.89 2.44 5.54
CA ALA A 243 -20.47 1.10 5.72
C ALA A 243 -20.11 0.12 4.59
N ASP A 244 -19.97 0.63 3.37
CA ASP A 244 -19.62 -0.16 2.18
C ASP A 244 -18.11 -0.39 2.01
N ALA A 245 -17.24 0.14 2.87
CA ALA A 245 -15.79 0.08 2.66
C ALA A 245 -15.26 -1.36 2.62
N ALA A 246 -15.73 -2.22 3.51
CA ALA A 246 -15.35 -3.64 3.55
C ALA A 246 -15.81 -4.39 2.30
N ALA A 247 -17.10 -4.30 1.97
CA ALA A 247 -17.66 -4.94 0.78
C ALA A 247 -17.05 -4.40 -0.52
N SER A 248 -16.69 -3.11 -0.56
CA SER A 248 -15.98 -2.52 -1.70
C SER A 248 -14.55 -3.04 -1.81
N ALA A 249 -13.86 -3.29 -0.69
CA ALA A 249 -12.52 -3.88 -0.72
C ALA A 249 -12.57 -5.30 -1.28
N ASP A 250 -13.54 -6.11 -0.86
CA ASP A 250 -13.74 -7.47 -1.39
C ASP A 250 -14.00 -7.47 -2.90
N ARG A 251 -14.84 -6.55 -3.38
CA ARG A 251 -15.14 -6.42 -4.82
C ARG A 251 -13.97 -5.86 -5.62
N ASN A 252 -13.25 -4.89 -5.07
CA ASN A 252 -12.22 -4.16 -5.81
C ASN A 252 -10.88 -4.91 -5.83
N TYR A 253 -10.61 -5.74 -4.82
CA TYR A 253 -9.33 -6.41 -4.61
C TYR A 253 -9.46 -7.94 -4.42
N PRO A 254 -10.21 -8.67 -5.27
CA PRO A 254 -10.41 -10.11 -5.12
C PRO A 254 -9.10 -10.90 -5.10
N GLU A 255 -8.06 -10.41 -5.79
CA GLU A 255 -6.72 -11.02 -5.83
C GLU A 255 -6.01 -10.99 -4.47
N LEU A 256 -6.35 -10.02 -3.64
CA LEU A 256 -5.70 -9.79 -2.35
C LEU A 256 -6.33 -10.58 -1.20
N LEU A 257 -7.52 -11.15 -1.42
CA LEU A 257 -8.28 -11.82 -0.37
C LEU A 257 -7.60 -13.09 0.14
N GLY A 258 -6.82 -13.76 -0.71
CA GLY A 258 -6.03 -14.93 -0.33
C GLY A 258 -4.96 -14.65 0.75
N TYR A 259 -4.60 -13.39 0.98
CA TYR A 259 -3.67 -13.00 2.05
C TYR A 259 -4.36 -12.74 3.39
N LEU A 260 -5.69 -12.72 3.43
CA LEU A 260 -6.46 -12.44 4.63
C LEU A 260 -6.86 -13.74 5.35
N PRO A 261 -6.82 -13.79 6.69
CA PRO A 261 -7.16 -15.00 7.47
C PRO A 261 -8.52 -15.63 7.15
N GLU A 262 -9.50 -14.81 6.81
CA GLU A 262 -10.88 -15.21 6.52
C GLU A 262 -11.22 -15.19 5.02
N GLY A 263 -10.25 -14.86 4.16
CA GLY A 263 -10.51 -14.74 2.72
C GLY A 263 -11.44 -13.57 2.35
N ARG A 264 -11.63 -12.60 3.25
CA ARG A 264 -12.47 -11.42 3.07
C ARG A 264 -12.07 -10.29 4.02
N VAL A 265 -12.56 -9.08 3.76
CA VAL A 265 -12.49 -7.94 4.67
C VAL A 265 -13.72 -7.96 5.59
N PRO A 266 -13.57 -8.15 6.92
CA PRO A 266 -14.70 -8.20 7.85
C PRO A 266 -15.36 -6.84 7.99
N THR A 267 -16.66 -6.82 8.31
CA THR A 267 -17.32 -5.60 8.82
C THR A 267 -16.79 -5.23 10.21
N LEU A 268 -17.21 -4.09 10.79
CA LEU A 268 -16.82 -3.75 12.16
C LEU A 268 -17.32 -4.81 13.15
N ASP A 269 -18.60 -5.20 13.04
CA ASP A 269 -19.21 -6.18 13.95
C ASP A 269 -18.53 -7.55 13.83
N ASP A 270 -18.27 -8.00 12.59
CA ASP A 270 -17.54 -9.25 12.35
C ASP A 270 -16.13 -9.21 12.96
N ALA A 271 -15.42 -8.08 12.85
CA ALA A 271 -14.08 -7.93 13.39
C ALA A 271 -14.07 -7.96 14.93
N LEU A 272 -15.09 -7.40 15.59
CA LEU A 272 -15.17 -7.35 17.06
C LEU A 272 -15.70 -8.65 17.69
N ALA A 273 -16.44 -9.47 16.94
CA ALA A 273 -17.09 -10.67 17.44
C ALA A 273 -16.16 -11.67 18.18
N PRO A 274 -14.92 -11.94 17.73
CA PRO A 274 -14.03 -12.86 18.43
C PRO A 274 -13.68 -12.44 19.86
N ALA A 275 -13.42 -11.15 20.11
CA ALA A 275 -13.19 -10.62 21.45
C ALA A 275 -14.45 -10.74 22.33
N GLN A 276 -15.61 -10.41 21.78
CA GLN A 276 -16.90 -10.45 22.49
C GLN A 276 -17.30 -11.87 22.91
N ALA A 277 -16.90 -12.89 22.14
CA ALA A 277 -17.12 -14.29 22.49
C ALA A 277 -16.21 -14.82 23.62
N THR A 278 -15.17 -14.05 23.98
CA THR A 278 -14.19 -14.40 25.03
C THR A 278 -14.53 -13.73 26.38
N ALA A 279 -15.46 -12.76 26.38
CA ALA A 279 -15.86 -11.97 27.54
C ALA A 279 -16.87 -12.67 28.47
#